data_AF-A0A7G7MCV5-F1
#
_entry.id   AF-A0A7G7MCV5-F1
#
_cell.length_a   1.000
_cell.length_b   1.000
_cell.length_c   1.000
_cell.angle_alpha   90.00
_cell.angle_beta   90.00
_cell.angle_gamma   90.00
#
_symmetry.space_group_name_H-M   'P 1'
#
loop_
_entity.id
_entity.type
_entity.pdbx_description
1 polymer ?
#
loop_
_entity_poly.entity_id
_entity_poly.type
_entity_poly.pdbx_seq_one_letter_code
_entity_poly.pdbx_strand_id
1 'polypeptide(L)'
;MRGGRARPLGAVVDAMADRVGDLLLAGILLLLGAPAAWCAAAVALVLLHEYLRSRAQAAGMPGVGAVTVAERPTRVVLVAVAALGAGALPAGTPLTGWDWAAVCAAGWIVVGTVGFAHLVRAVVRDVPRP
;
A
#
# COMPACT_ATOMS: atom_id res chain seq x y z
N MET A 1 -2.14 -21.08 -16.83
CA MET A 1 -3.60 -21.17 -17.02
C MET A 1 -4.02 -20.17 -18.11
N ARG A 2 -5.06 -20.51 -18.85
CA ARG A 2 -5.44 -20.00 -20.19
C ARG A 2 -5.53 -18.47 -20.31
N GLY A 3 -4.89 -17.92 -21.34
CA GLY A 3 -5.10 -16.55 -21.81
C GLY A 3 -6.40 -16.40 -22.59
N GLY A 4 -6.98 -15.20 -22.56
CA GLY A 4 -8.20 -14.89 -23.30
C GLY A 4 -8.67 -13.46 -23.11
N ARG A 5 -7.86 -12.49 -23.62
CA ARG A 5 -8.05 -11.02 -23.55
C ARG A 5 -8.29 -10.50 -22.13
N ALA A 6 -7.25 -9.89 -21.55
CA ALA A 6 -7.46 -8.94 -20.46
C ALA A 6 -8.43 -7.86 -20.99
N ARG A 7 -9.70 -7.99 -20.63
CA ARG A 7 -10.72 -7.01 -21.02
C ARG A 7 -10.38 -5.73 -20.25
N PRO A 8 -10.35 -4.55 -20.88
CA PRO A 8 -10.05 -3.30 -20.19
C PRO A 8 -10.88 -3.10 -18.92
N LEU A 9 -12.16 -3.50 -18.96
CA LEU A 9 -13.06 -3.50 -17.79
C LEU A 9 -12.57 -4.40 -16.64
N GLY A 10 -12.01 -5.58 -16.94
CA GLY A 10 -11.50 -6.49 -15.91
C GLY A 10 -10.33 -5.89 -15.13
N ALA A 11 -9.40 -5.21 -15.82
CA ALA A 11 -8.29 -4.53 -15.18
C ALA A 11 -8.75 -3.36 -14.27
N VAL A 12 -9.80 -2.63 -14.68
CA VAL A 12 -10.39 -1.56 -13.87
C VAL A 12 -11.06 -2.13 -12.62
N VAL A 13 -11.86 -3.19 -12.77
CA VAL A 13 -12.55 -3.84 -11.64
C VAL A 13 -11.55 -4.42 -10.65
N ASP A 14 -10.48 -5.07 -11.14
CA ASP A 14 -9.41 -5.60 -10.30
C ASP A 14 -8.70 -4.49 -9.50
N ALA A 15 -8.35 -3.38 -10.17
CA ALA A 15 -7.75 -2.22 -9.50
C ALA A 15 -8.68 -1.60 -8.44
N MET A 16 -10.00 -1.54 -8.69
CA MET A 16 -10.99 -1.10 -7.70
C MET A 16 -11.09 -2.08 -6.52
N ALA A 17 -11.15 -3.38 -6.79
CA ALA A 17 -11.20 -4.40 -5.77
C ALA A 17 -9.95 -4.36 -4.88
N ASP A 18 -8.78 -4.11 -5.47
CA ASP A 18 -7.54 -3.87 -4.73
C ASP A 18 -7.66 -2.66 -3.80
N ARG A 19 -8.24 -1.55 -4.26
CA ARG A 19 -8.40 -0.35 -3.42
C ARG A 19 -9.35 -0.60 -2.26
N VAL A 20 -10.45 -1.29 -2.49
CA VAL A 20 -11.36 -1.72 -1.43
C VAL A 20 -10.64 -2.63 -0.45
N GLY A 21 -9.83 -3.57 -0.94
CA GLY A 21 -8.97 -4.43 -0.12
C GLY A 21 -8.03 -3.63 0.78
N ASP A 22 -7.35 -2.62 0.24
CA ASP A 22 -6.47 -1.73 1.02
C ASP A 22 -7.23 -0.96 2.10
N LEU A 23 -8.45 -0.48 1.81
CA LEU A 23 -9.31 0.17 2.80
C LEU A 23 -9.73 -0.79 3.93
N LEU A 24 -10.09 -2.03 3.58
CA LEU A 24 -10.45 -3.06 4.57
C LEU A 24 -9.27 -3.43 5.46
N LEU A 25 -8.07 -3.55 4.87
CA LEU A 25 -6.83 -3.78 5.62
C LEU A 25 -6.56 -2.65 6.64
N ALA A 26 -6.72 -1.38 6.23
CA ALA A 26 -6.64 -0.25 7.16
C ALA A 26 -7.76 -0.27 8.21
N GLY A 27 -8.97 -0.69 7.83
CA GLY A 27 -10.10 -0.91 8.74
C GLY A 27 -9.80 -1.95 9.82
N ILE A 28 -9.11 -3.03 9.49
CA ILE A 28 -8.65 -4.02 10.47
C ILE A 28 -7.69 -3.38 11.47
N LEU A 29 -6.71 -2.60 11.01
CA LEU A 29 -5.80 -1.89 11.92
C LEU A 29 -6.53 -0.92 12.84
N LEU A 30 -7.53 -0.18 12.33
CA LEU A 30 -8.38 0.69 13.16
C LEU A 30 -9.11 -0.10 14.25
N LEU A 31 -9.73 -1.22 13.89
CA LEU A 31 -10.46 -2.07 14.84
C LEU A 31 -9.55 -2.70 15.89
N LEU A 32 -8.28 -2.95 15.54
CA LEU A 32 -7.27 -3.46 16.45
C LEU A 32 -6.62 -2.36 17.32
N GLY A 33 -7.00 -1.09 17.15
CA GLY A 33 -6.56 0.00 18.03
C GLY A 33 -5.52 0.96 17.43
N ALA A 34 -5.19 0.85 16.14
CA ALA A 34 -4.28 1.80 15.51
C ALA A 34 -4.87 3.22 15.49
N PRO A 35 -4.03 4.28 15.64
CA PRO A 35 -4.50 5.65 15.57
C PRO A 35 -5.16 5.99 14.23
N ALA A 36 -6.34 6.60 14.26
CA ALA A 36 -7.12 6.87 13.05
C ALA A 36 -6.38 7.72 12.01
N ALA A 37 -5.63 8.72 12.48
CA ALA A 37 -4.79 9.56 11.63
C ALA A 37 -3.71 8.75 10.88
N TRP A 38 -3.17 7.69 11.49
CA TRP A 38 -2.12 6.86 10.89
C TRP A 38 -2.71 5.94 9.82
N CYS A 39 -3.86 5.32 10.08
CA CYS A 39 -4.57 4.54 9.07
C CYS A 39 -4.99 5.41 7.87
N ALA A 40 -5.48 6.63 8.13
CA ALA A 40 -5.81 7.58 7.07
C ALA A 40 -4.58 7.96 6.25
N ALA A 41 -3.42 8.21 6.89
CA ALA A 41 -2.17 8.50 6.20
C ALA A 41 -1.69 7.31 5.34
N ALA A 42 -1.78 6.08 5.85
CA ALA A 42 -1.42 4.87 5.12
C ALA A 42 -2.27 4.67 3.87
N VAL A 43 -3.60 4.86 3.99
CA VAL A 43 -4.53 4.79 2.86
C VAL A 43 -4.27 5.93 1.86
N ALA A 44 -4.07 7.16 2.33
CA ALA A 44 -3.77 8.29 1.47
C ALA A 44 -2.51 8.06 0.63
N LEU A 45 -1.46 7.50 1.23
CA LEU A 45 -0.23 7.13 0.52
C LEU A 45 -0.50 6.08 -0.56
N VAL A 46 -1.29 5.05 -0.27
CA VAL A 46 -1.68 4.04 -1.26
C VAL A 46 -2.43 4.66 -2.43
N LEU A 47 -3.41 5.53 -2.16
CA LEU A 47 -4.19 6.20 -3.19
C LEU A 47 -3.31 7.14 -4.05
N LEU A 48 -2.43 7.92 -3.43
CA LEU A 48 -1.48 8.79 -4.13
C LEU A 48 -0.52 7.98 -5.02
N HIS A 49 -0.03 6.85 -4.52
CA HIS A 49 0.88 5.97 -5.25
C HIS A 49 0.24 5.41 -6.51
N GLU A 50 -0.97 4.85 -6.41
CA GLU A 50 -1.66 4.33 -7.61
C GLU A 50 -2.16 5.44 -8.53
N TYR A 51 -2.54 6.59 -7.97
CA TYR A 51 -2.91 7.73 -8.80
C TYR A 51 -1.73 8.19 -9.64
N LEU A 52 -0.55 8.34 -9.04
CA LEU A 52 0.67 8.68 -9.78
C LEU A 52 1.00 7.62 -10.83
N ARG A 53 0.94 6.33 -10.47
CA ARG A 53 1.21 5.22 -11.39
C ARG A 53 0.25 5.25 -12.58
N SER A 54 -1.06 5.35 -12.33
CA SER A 54 -2.07 5.38 -13.40
C SER A 54 -1.92 6.58 -14.31
N ARG A 55 -1.62 7.77 -13.77
CA ARG A 55 -1.38 8.98 -14.56
C ARG A 55 -0.11 8.91 -15.40
N ALA A 56 0.98 8.41 -14.83
CA ALA A 56 2.24 8.26 -15.56
C ALA A 56 2.12 7.20 -16.68
N GLN A 57 1.43 6.10 -16.43
CA GLN A 57 1.11 5.09 -17.47
C GLN A 57 0.25 5.70 -18.60
N ALA A 58 -0.77 6.48 -18.25
CA ALA A 58 -1.58 7.19 -19.25
C ALA A 58 -0.79 8.24 -20.06
N ALA A 59 0.29 8.79 -19.48
CA ALA A 59 1.21 9.70 -20.15
C ALA A 59 2.30 8.98 -20.97
N GLY A 60 2.30 7.64 -21.02
CA GLY A 60 3.26 6.85 -21.79
C GLY A 60 4.65 6.72 -21.15
N MET A 61 4.77 6.93 -19.84
CA MET A 61 6.04 6.79 -19.10
C MET A 61 6.30 5.31 -18.76
N PRO A 62 7.32 4.64 -19.34
CA PRO A 62 7.53 3.21 -19.15
C PRO A 62 8.12 2.83 -17.78
N GLY A 63 8.85 3.74 -17.11
CA GLY A 63 9.58 3.50 -15.86
C GLY A 63 8.68 3.28 -14.63
N VAL A 64 7.41 3.67 -14.69
CA VAL A 64 6.44 3.52 -13.59
C VAL A 64 5.87 2.12 -13.41
N GLY A 65 6.20 1.18 -14.30
CA GLY A 65 5.84 -0.24 -14.15
C GLY A 65 6.70 -1.02 -13.15
N ALA A 66 7.75 -0.41 -12.60
CA ALA A 66 8.68 -1.07 -11.68
C ALA A 66 8.01 -1.44 -10.34
N VAL A 67 8.37 -2.62 -9.83
CA VAL A 67 7.99 -3.11 -8.50
C VAL A 67 8.62 -2.19 -7.44
N THR A 68 7.80 -1.70 -6.52
CA THR A 68 8.23 -0.87 -5.38
C THR A 68 8.31 -1.71 -4.12
N VAL A 69 8.68 -1.12 -2.98
CA VAL A 69 8.57 -1.82 -1.67
C VAL A 69 7.14 -1.77 -1.12
N ALA A 70 6.33 -0.83 -1.59
CA ALA A 70 4.94 -0.59 -1.17
C ALA A 70 3.94 -1.46 -1.94
N GLU A 71 4.26 -2.73 -2.12
CA GLU A 71 3.38 -3.66 -2.83
C GLU A 71 2.26 -4.19 -1.93
N ARG A 72 1.20 -4.70 -2.58
CA ARG A 72 0.04 -5.30 -1.91
C ARG A 72 0.44 -6.42 -0.93
N PRO A 73 1.36 -7.35 -1.26
CA PRO A 73 1.78 -8.38 -0.32
C PRO A 73 2.36 -7.79 0.97
N THR A 74 3.14 -6.71 0.91
CA THR A 74 3.72 -6.07 2.09
C THR A 74 2.64 -5.57 3.05
N ARG A 75 1.58 -4.95 2.51
CA ARG A 75 0.45 -4.45 3.31
C ARG A 75 -0.33 -5.59 3.97
N VAL A 76 -0.57 -6.67 3.23
CA VAL A 76 -1.21 -7.88 3.77
C VAL A 76 -0.37 -8.49 4.89
N VAL A 77 0.96 -8.59 4.72
CA VAL A 77 1.85 -9.09 5.77
C VAL A 77 1.80 -8.21 7.02
N LEU A 78 1.85 -6.89 6.88
CA LEU A 78 1.77 -5.97 8.01
C LEU A 78 0.48 -6.15 8.82
N VAL A 79 -0.67 -6.26 8.15
CA VAL A 79 -1.96 -6.46 8.85
C VAL A 79 -2.08 -7.86 9.44
N ALA A 80 -1.56 -8.88 8.76
CA ALA A 80 -1.52 -10.23 9.32
C ALA A 80 -0.67 -10.29 10.60
N VAL A 81 0.49 -9.63 10.61
CA VAL A 81 1.34 -9.49 11.79
C VAL A 81 0.62 -8.73 12.91
N ALA A 82 -0.10 -7.65 12.60
CA ALA A 82 -0.88 -6.92 13.59
C ALA A 82 -1.94 -7.81 14.25
N ALA A 83 -2.70 -8.55 13.44
CA ALA A 83 -3.76 -9.44 13.93
C ALA A 83 -3.20 -10.60 14.77
N LEU A 84 -2.12 -11.25 14.31
CA LEU A 84 -1.45 -12.32 15.05
C LEU A 84 -0.84 -11.80 16.35
N GLY A 85 -0.18 -10.65 16.31
CA GLY A 85 0.43 -10.02 17.47
C GLY A 85 -0.59 -9.62 18.52
N ALA A 86 -1.69 -8.98 18.12
CA ALA A 86 -2.77 -8.61 19.02
C ALA A 86 -3.41 -9.82 19.72
N GLY A 87 -3.53 -10.95 19.02
CA GLY A 87 -4.07 -12.19 19.60
C GLY A 87 -3.08 -12.97 20.47
N ALA A 88 -1.80 -13.06 20.05
CA ALA A 88 -0.79 -13.88 20.73
C ALA A 88 -0.06 -13.16 21.86
N LEU A 89 0.12 -11.84 21.74
CA LEU A 89 0.90 -11.00 22.64
C LEU A 89 0.11 -9.71 22.95
N PRO A 90 -1.01 -9.80 23.69
CA PRO A 90 -1.90 -8.67 23.93
C PRO A 90 -1.28 -7.56 24.79
N ALA A 91 -0.18 -7.84 25.49
CA ALA A 91 0.59 -6.84 26.23
C ALA A 91 1.36 -5.85 25.32
N GLY A 92 1.36 -6.07 24.01
CA GLY A 92 2.02 -5.23 23.02
C GLY A 92 3.32 -5.84 22.48
N THR A 93 4.01 -5.06 21.65
CA THR A 93 5.23 -5.52 20.98
C THR A 93 6.41 -5.68 21.94
N PRO A 94 7.27 -6.73 21.80
CA PRO A 94 8.31 -7.04 22.79
C PRO A 94 9.36 -5.95 23.02
N LEU A 95 9.64 -5.13 22.01
CA LEU A 95 10.70 -4.12 22.07
C LEU A 95 10.23 -2.76 22.57
N THR A 96 9.00 -2.38 22.27
CA THR A 96 8.50 -1.01 22.53
C THR A 96 7.32 -0.97 23.50
N GLY A 97 6.65 -2.11 23.73
CA GLY A 97 5.39 -2.17 24.45
C GLY A 97 4.21 -1.53 23.71
N TRP A 98 4.41 -1.05 22.48
CA TRP A 98 3.33 -0.43 21.71
C TRP A 98 2.35 -1.47 21.21
N ASP A 99 1.12 -1.01 20.99
CA ASP A 99 0.08 -1.77 20.30
C ASP A 99 0.56 -2.26 18.91
N TRP A 100 0.22 -3.50 18.59
CA TRP A 100 0.63 -4.16 17.35
C TRP A 100 0.07 -3.45 16.11
N ALA A 101 -1.18 -2.99 16.18
CA ALA A 101 -1.81 -2.30 15.06
C ALA A 101 -1.16 -0.93 14.84
N ALA A 102 -0.80 -0.21 15.91
CA ALA A 102 -0.05 1.04 15.81
C ALA A 102 1.32 0.85 15.15
N VAL A 103 2.09 -0.16 15.56
CA VAL A 103 3.41 -0.47 14.97
C VAL A 103 3.29 -0.84 13.49
N CYS A 104 2.32 -1.68 13.13
CA CYS A 104 2.11 -2.08 11.74
C CYS A 104 1.56 -0.95 10.87
N ALA A 105 0.72 -0.05 11.42
CA ALA A 105 0.29 1.16 10.72
C ALA A 105 1.46 2.10 10.43
N ALA A 106 2.35 2.32 11.40
CA ALA A 106 3.58 3.09 11.20
C ALA A 106 4.48 2.44 10.14
N GLY A 107 4.65 1.11 10.20
CA GLY A 107 5.39 0.34 9.18
C GLY A 107 4.80 0.50 7.77
N TRP A 108 3.47 0.49 7.65
CA TRP A 108 2.79 0.73 6.37
C TRP A 108 3.10 2.14 5.86
N ILE A 109 2.99 3.18 6.69
CA ILE A 109 3.32 4.57 6.30
C ILE A 109 4.76 4.67 5.80
N VAL A 110 5.72 4.07 6.52
CA VAL A 110 7.14 4.09 6.15
C VAL A 110 7.34 3.43 4.79
N VAL A 111 6.88 2.19 4.63
CA VAL A 111 7.00 1.46 3.36
C VAL A 111 6.29 2.20 2.23
N GLY A 112 5.09 2.72 2.48
CA GLY A 112 4.29 3.50 1.54
C GLY A 112 5.03 4.75 1.06
N THR A 113 5.65 5.48 1.98
CA THR A 113 6.44 6.68 1.67
C THR A 113 7.68 6.35 0.84
N VAL A 114 8.40 5.28 1.19
CA VAL A 114 9.57 4.82 0.43
C VAL A 114 9.16 4.36 -0.98
N GLY A 115 8.09 3.58 -1.08
CA GLY A 115 7.53 3.14 -2.37
C GLY A 115 7.10 4.33 -3.23
N PHE A 116 6.42 5.31 -2.64
CA PHE A 116 6.00 6.52 -3.35
C PHE A 116 7.21 7.31 -3.85
N ALA A 117 8.26 7.46 -3.04
CA ALA A 117 9.49 8.12 -3.45
C ALA A 117 10.19 7.37 -4.60
N HIS A 118 10.17 6.03 -4.62
CA HIS A 118 10.68 5.24 -5.75
C HIS A 118 9.90 5.53 -7.03
N LEU A 119 8.56 5.59 -6.93
CA LEU A 119 7.69 5.88 -8.07
C LEU A 119 7.90 7.30 -8.61
N VAL A 120 7.98 8.30 -7.73
CA VAL A 120 8.28 9.69 -8.12
C VAL A 120 9.63 9.79 -8.83
N ARG A 121 10.67 9.11 -8.32
CA ARG A 121 11.99 9.07 -8.98
C ARG A 121 11.92 8.41 -10.36
N ALA A 122 11.11 7.37 -10.53
CA ALA A 122 10.90 6.75 -11.83
C ALA A 122 10.25 7.73 -12.81
N VAL A 123 9.19 8.44 -12.38
CA VAL A 123 8.53 9.48 -13.18
C VAL A 123 9.51 10.58 -13.60
N VAL A 124 10.29 11.12 -12.66
CA VAL A 124 11.25 12.21 -12.95
C VAL A 124 12.33 11.78 -13.94
N ARG A 125 12.72 10.50 -13.95
CA ARG A 125 13.71 9.96 -14.90
C ARG A 125 13.17 9.85 -16.33
N ASP A 126 11.86 9.67 -16.49
CA ASP A 126 11.21 9.53 -17.79
C ASP A 126 10.86 10.88 -18.43
N VAL A 127 10.99 12.00 -17.71
CA VAL A 127 10.78 13.34 -18.28
C VAL A 127 11.88 13.67 -19.29
N PRO A 128 11.55 13.97 -20.56
CA PRO A 128 12.53 14.38 -21.56
C PRO A 128 13.25 15.66 -21.11
N ARG A 129 14.58 15.68 -21.22
CA ARG A 129 15.36 16.90 -20.98
C ARG A 129 15.30 17.80 -22.23
N PRO A 130 15.25 19.13 -22.04
CA PRO A 130 15.24 20.09 -23.15
C PRO A 130 16.53 20.03 -23.98
#